data_AF-A0A6G7ZDW1-F1
#
_entry.id   AF-A0A6G7ZDW1-F1
#
_cell.length_a   1.000
_cell.length_b   1.000
_cell.length_c   1.000
_cell.angle_alpha   90.00
_cell.angle_beta   90.00
_cell.angle_gamma   90.00
#
_symmetry.space_group_name_H-M   'P 1'
#
loop_
_entity.id
_entity.type
_entity.pdbx_description
1 polymer ?
#
loop_
_entity_poly.entity_id
_entity_poly.type
_entity_poly.pdbx_seq_one_letter_code
_entity_poly.pdbx_strand_id
1 'polypeptide(L)'
;MYEAPDRYKRMVSARLPGGESLALTNQVQDDCGSPLRDAQLISRAHLAPIFAAANIVAALLMGSLLWSKLPTVLPISWAGGVVVINLLAMHLARTQSITHVGRSGRKVPQWQMVGEVLLRACAFLSLPLYAFPMLDGATQATSASLIAGLGVAALGLVVVPACVTAWMASFTAAVCFALFVGRDSLPFRDMLVIAFTLGAALIGVFAVARWAFRQLKTNADMGSASESASLLLQEYEQRGVGWLWQVDAENRVTYISSRMTALLGKPASALLGHSLPALLGAMPSSVGSCSRSSRSIRSKWN
;
A
#
# COMPACT_ATOMS: atom_id res chain seq x y z
N MET A 1 29.09 61.26 18.07
CA MET A 1 29.01 61.11 16.60
C MET A 1 30.30 60.49 16.11
N TYR A 2 30.34 59.15 16.04
CA TYR A 2 31.00 58.36 14.99
C TYR A 2 30.66 56.89 15.29
N GLU A 3 29.73 56.34 14.50
CA GLU A 3 29.28 54.95 14.56
C GLU A 3 30.33 54.03 13.93
N ALA A 4 30.66 52.93 14.61
CA ALA A 4 31.49 51.86 14.09
C ALA A 4 30.62 50.82 13.33
N PRO A 5 31.17 50.07 12.36
CA PRO A 5 30.38 49.39 11.32
C PRO A 5 29.65 48.14 11.81
N ASP A 6 28.42 48.03 11.34
CA ASP A 6 27.33 47.15 11.75
C ASP A 6 27.47 45.67 11.28
N ARG A 7 28.67 45.09 11.34
CA ARG A 7 28.93 43.73 10.82
C ARG A 7 29.04 42.61 11.86
N TYR A 8 29.01 42.93 13.16
CA TYR A 8 29.19 41.94 14.24
C TYR A 8 27.92 41.66 15.08
N LYS A 9 26.79 42.30 14.75
CA LYS A 9 25.52 42.17 15.50
C LYS A 9 24.45 41.25 14.88
N ARG A 10 24.77 40.50 13.82
CA ARG A 10 23.84 39.50 13.21
C ARG A 10 24.24 38.02 13.38
N MET A 11 25.26 37.70 14.18
CA MET A 11 25.66 36.30 14.41
C MET A 11 25.42 35.80 15.83
N VAL A 12 24.79 36.61 16.69
CA VAL A 12 24.40 36.17 18.03
C VAL A 12 22.90 36.30 18.15
N SER A 13 22.27 35.18 18.49
CA SER A 13 20.85 34.94 18.78
C SER A 13 19.89 34.81 17.58
N ALA A 14 19.87 33.61 17.01
CA ALA A 14 18.65 32.82 17.06
C ALA A 14 19.04 31.47 17.69
N ARG A 15 19.02 31.43 19.02
CA ARG A 15 19.15 30.20 19.80
C ARG A 15 17.81 29.46 19.74
N LEU A 16 17.88 28.14 19.71
CA LEU A 16 16.91 27.27 20.37
C LEU A 16 16.89 27.56 21.89
N PRO A 17 15.79 28.11 22.40
CA PRO A 17 15.08 27.48 23.51
C PRO A 17 13.62 27.29 23.10
N GLY A 18 13.26 26.06 22.75
CA GLY A 18 11.94 25.70 22.24
C GLY A 18 11.76 25.97 20.75
N GLY A 19 11.78 24.89 19.96
CA GLY A 19 11.27 24.90 18.59
C GLY A 19 12.22 25.41 17.50
N GLU A 20 13.09 24.53 17.02
CA GLU A 20 13.53 24.51 15.62
C GLU A 20 13.64 23.05 15.17
N SER A 21 12.53 22.60 14.58
CA SER A 21 12.43 21.96 13.27
C SER A 21 13.68 21.24 12.73
N LEU A 22 13.75 19.96 13.08
CA LEU A 22 14.46 18.89 12.37
C LEU A 22 13.76 18.54 11.02
N ALA A 23 13.28 19.54 10.28
CA ALA A 23 12.41 19.35 9.11
C ALA A 23 13.10 19.59 7.76
N LEU A 24 14.35 20.08 7.75
CA LEU A 24 15.04 20.49 6.51
C LEU A 24 16.02 19.46 5.92
N THR A 25 16.22 18.31 6.57
CA THR A 25 16.98 17.19 5.96
C THR A 25 16.12 16.24 5.13
N ASN A 26 14.79 16.42 5.08
CA ASN A 26 13.90 15.50 4.36
C ASN A 26 13.77 15.78 2.86
N GLN A 27 14.24 16.94 2.35
CA GLN A 27 14.05 17.29 0.93
C GLN A 27 15.03 16.61 -0.04
N VAL A 28 16.11 15.99 0.44
CA VAL A 28 17.04 15.24 -0.43
C VAL A 28 16.65 13.76 -0.55
N GLN A 29 15.67 13.30 0.24
CA GLN A 29 15.21 11.91 0.26
C GLN A 29 13.90 11.70 -0.53
N ASP A 30 13.42 12.71 -1.26
CA ASP A 30 12.19 12.63 -2.06
C ASP A 30 12.39 11.93 -3.42
N ASP A 31 13.62 11.66 -3.86
CA ASP A 31 13.89 11.20 -5.22
C ASP A 31 14.47 9.77 -5.35
N CYS A 32 14.87 9.16 -4.23
CA CYS A 32 15.26 7.75 -4.15
C CYS A 32 14.13 6.92 -3.50
N GLY A 33 13.22 6.39 -4.33
CA GLY A 33 12.27 5.31 -3.98
C GLY A 33 11.41 5.57 -2.73
N SER A 34 10.28 6.27 -2.88
CA SER A 34 9.37 6.42 -1.73
C SER A 34 8.88 5.04 -1.26
N PRO A 35 8.94 4.71 0.05
CA PRO A 35 8.52 3.41 0.58
C PRO A 35 7.09 3.01 0.15
N LEU A 36 6.23 4.01 -0.04
CA LEU A 36 4.88 3.83 -0.56
C LEU A 36 4.88 3.28 -2.00
N ARG A 37 5.73 3.79 -2.90
CA ARG A 37 5.80 3.33 -4.31
C ARG A 37 6.31 1.90 -4.40
N ASP A 38 7.29 1.55 -3.57
CA ASP A 38 7.81 0.18 -3.50
C ASP A 38 6.73 -0.80 -3.02
N ALA A 39 6.02 -0.44 -1.95
CA ALA A 39 4.86 -1.21 -1.47
C ALA A 39 3.77 -1.34 -2.55
N GLN A 40 3.56 -0.30 -3.35
CA GLN A 40 2.62 -0.33 -4.46
C GLN A 40 3.04 -1.28 -5.59
N LEU A 41 4.32 -1.28 -5.99
CA LEU A 41 4.82 -2.19 -7.03
C LEU A 41 4.77 -3.65 -6.59
N ILE A 42 5.14 -3.93 -5.34
CA ILE A 42 5.08 -5.28 -4.76
C ILE A 42 3.63 -5.77 -4.70
N SER A 43 2.72 -4.96 -4.15
CA SER A 43 1.31 -5.33 -4.03
C SER A 43 0.64 -5.50 -5.40
N ARG A 44 1.01 -4.67 -6.39
CA ARG A 44 0.57 -4.84 -7.79
C ARG A 44 1.00 -6.19 -8.37
N ALA A 45 2.24 -6.64 -8.13
CA ALA A 45 2.71 -7.93 -8.62
C ALA A 45 1.96 -9.11 -7.99
N HIS A 46 1.57 -9.01 -6.72
CA HIS A 46 0.76 -10.01 -6.04
C HIS A 46 -0.69 -10.09 -6.56
N LEU A 47 -1.29 -8.95 -6.91
CA LEU A 47 -2.67 -8.88 -7.44
C LEU A 47 -2.77 -9.15 -8.95
N ALA A 48 -1.67 -8.97 -9.70
CA ALA A 48 -1.59 -9.22 -11.13
C ALA A 48 -2.15 -10.58 -11.61
N PRO A 49 -1.86 -11.74 -10.97
CA PRO A 49 -2.42 -13.02 -11.42
C PRO A 49 -3.94 -13.10 -11.27
N ILE A 50 -4.51 -12.55 -10.19
CA ILE A 50 -5.97 -12.54 -9.97
C ILE A 50 -6.63 -11.66 -11.04
N PHE A 51 -6.04 -10.49 -11.33
CA PHE A 51 -6.51 -9.60 -12.38
C PHE A 51 -6.46 -10.25 -13.77
N ALA A 52 -5.35 -10.90 -14.10
CA ALA A 52 -5.18 -11.60 -15.37
C ALA A 52 -6.18 -12.75 -15.51
N ALA A 53 -6.37 -13.56 -14.46
CA ALA A 53 -7.33 -14.65 -14.46
C ALA A 53 -8.77 -14.16 -14.70
N ALA A 54 -9.19 -13.09 -14.00
CA ALA A 54 -10.52 -12.50 -14.21
C ALA A 54 -10.74 -12.03 -15.66
N ASN A 55 -9.74 -11.37 -16.25
CA ASN A 55 -9.79 -10.93 -17.64
C ASN A 55 -9.83 -12.09 -18.63
N ILE A 56 -9.04 -13.14 -18.39
CA ILE A 56 -8.99 -14.34 -19.24
C ILE A 56 -10.35 -15.06 -19.21
N VAL A 57 -10.91 -15.28 -18.02
CA VAL A 57 -12.22 -15.92 -17.87
C VAL A 57 -13.31 -15.10 -18.57
N ALA A 58 -13.32 -13.78 -18.36
CA ALA A 58 -14.29 -12.91 -19.02
C ALA A 58 -14.12 -12.92 -20.56
N ALA A 59 -12.89 -12.98 -21.07
CA ALA A 59 -12.63 -13.07 -22.51
C ALA A 59 -13.12 -14.39 -23.10
N LEU A 60 -12.94 -15.51 -22.38
CA LEU A 60 -13.45 -16.81 -22.81
C LEU A 60 -14.98 -16.85 -22.82
N LEU A 61 -15.63 -16.32 -21.77
CA LEU A 61 -17.08 -16.24 -21.69
C LEU A 61 -17.65 -15.36 -22.81
N MET A 62 -17.08 -14.18 -23.02
CA MET A 62 -17.48 -13.27 -24.11
C MET A 62 -17.22 -13.88 -25.49
N GLY A 63 -16.08 -14.54 -25.68
CA GLY A 63 -15.76 -15.24 -26.93
C GLY A 63 -16.74 -16.38 -27.21
N SER A 64 -17.16 -17.11 -26.19
CA SER A 64 -18.18 -18.16 -26.31
C SER A 64 -19.56 -17.59 -26.68
N LEU A 65 -19.93 -16.44 -26.12
CA LEU A 65 -21.18 -15.75 -26.43
C LEU A 65 -21.24 -15.31 -27.89
N LEU A 66 -20.11 -14.88 -28.45
CA LEU A 66 -20.00 -14.34 -29.80
C LEU A 66 -19.70 -15.40 -30.87
N TRP A 67 -19.41 -16.63 -30.47
CA TRP A 67 -18.98 -17.72 -31.35
C TRP A 67 -19.99 -18.05 -32.46
N SER A 68 -21.29 -18.00 -32.16
CA SER A 68 -22.37 -18.29 -33.11
C SER A 68 -22.75 -17.09 -33.99
N LYS A 69 -22.25 -15.90 -33.67
CA LYS A 69 -22.64 -14.64 -34.30
C LYS A 69 -21.57 -14.09 -35.26
N LEU A 70 -20.32 -14.47 -35.05
CA LEU A 70 -19.17 -13.99 -35.82
C LEU A 70 -18.43 -15.17 -36.48
N PRO A 71 -17.67 -14.92 -37.56
CA PRO A 71 -16.76 -15.94 -38.10
C PRO A 71 -15.79 -16.40 -37.00
N THR A 72 -15.68 -17.71 -36.78
CA THR A 72 -14.95 -18.32 -35.64
C THR A 72 -13.51 -17.84 -35.47
N VAL A 73 -12.84 -17.45 -36.55
CA VAL A 73 -11.48 -16.90 -36.53
C VAL A 73 -11.39 -15.61 -35.68
N LEU A 74 -12.42 -14.77 -35.72
CA LEU A 74 -12.41 -13.45 -35.08
C LEU A 74 -12.47 -13.52 -33.54
N PRO A 75 -13.43 -14.23 -32.88
CA PRO A 75 -13.43 -14.37 -31.43
C PRO A 75 -12.23 -15.17 -30.91
N ILE A 76 -11.72 -16.17 -31.66
CA ILE A 76 -10.51 -16.93 -31.26
C ILE A 76 -9.28 -16.03 -31.22
N SER A 77 -9.02 -15.30 -32.32
CA SER A 77 -7.84 -14.44 -32.42
C SER A 77 -7.87 -13.29 -31.40
N TRP A 78 -9.04 -12.71 -31.17
CA TRP A 78 -9.24 -11.70 -30.14
C TRP A 78 -9.04 -12.27 -28.73
N ALA A 79 -9.66 -13.41 -28.40
CA ALA A 79 -9.50 -14.03 -27.08
C ALA A 79 -8.03 -14.40 -26.83
N GLY A 80 -7.35 -14.97 -27.83
CA GLY A 80 -5.90 -15.23 -27.78
C GLY A 80 -5.10 -13.95 -27.54
N GLY A 81 -5.41 -12.85 -28.24
CA GLY A 81 -4.78 -11.55 -28.03
C GLY A 81 -4.98 -11.00 -26.62
N VAL A 82 -6.21 -11.06 -26.08
CA VAL A 82 -6.52 -10.63 -24.71
C VAL A 82 -5.76 -11.47 -23.67
N VAL A 83 -5.68 -12.79 -23.87
CA VAL A 83 -4.92 -13.69 -23.00
C VAL A 83 -3.45 -13.31 -23.02
N VAL A 84 -2.84 -13.18 -24.20
CA VAL A 84 -1.42 -12.84 -24.35
C VAL A 84 -1.10 -11.49 -23.70
N ILE A 85 -1.90 -10.45 -23.96
CA ILE A 85 -1.68 -9.12 -23.37
C ILE A 85 -1.76 -9.19 -21.83
N ASN A 86 -2.71 -9.93 -21.26
CA ASN A 86 -2.83 -10.06 -19.81
C ASN A 86 -1.67 -10.86 -19.18
N LEU A 87 -1.19 -11.92 -19.85
CA LEU A 87 -0.04 -12.69 -19.38
C LEU A 87 1.27 -11.88 -19.46
N LEU A 88 1.50 -11.17 -20.57
CA LEU A 88 2.66 -10.29 -20.74
C LEU A 88 2.66 -9.18 -19.67
N ALA A 89 1.51 -8.57 -19.45
CA ALA A 89 1.35 -7.56 -18.42
C ALA A 89 1.57 -8.10 -17.00
N MET A 90 1.11 -9.31 -16.70
CA MET A 90 1.37 -9.97 -15.42
C MET A 90 2.87 -10.23 -15.25
N HIS A 91 3.54 -10.72 -16.29
CA HIS A 91 4.97 -10.97 -16.28
C HIS A 91 5.75 -9.65 -16.09
N LEU A 92 5.35 -8.59 -16.78
CA LEU A 92 5.95 -7.26 -16.66
C LEU A 92 5.75 -6.69 -15.24
N ALA A 93 4.57 -6.83 -14.65
CA ALA A 93 4.33 -6.37 -13.28
C ALA A 93 5.20 -7.11 -12.25
N ARG A 94 5.39 -8.43 -12.41
CA ARG A 94 6.26 -9.24 -11.54
C ARG A 94 7.74 -8.94 -11.73
N THR A 95 8.19 -8.69 -12.95
CA THR A 95 9.59 -8.31 -13.22
C THR A 95 9.86 -6.90 -12.70
N GLN A 96 8.93 -5.96 -12.84
CA GLN A 96 9.03 -4.61 -12.28
C GLN A 96 9.13 -4.61 -10.75
N SER A 97 8.38 -5.47 -10.03
CA SER A 97 8.48 -5.53 -8.56
C SER A 97 9.81 -6.06 -8.04
N ILE A 98 10.59 -6.76 -8.88
CA ILE A 98 11.92 -7.25 -8.51
C ILE A 98 12.99 -6.23 -8.91
N THR A 99 12.83 -5.63 -10.08
CA THR A 99 13.88 -4.82 -10.71
C THR A 99 13.81 -3.33 -10.39
N HIS A 100 12.65 -2.80 -9.98
CA HIS A 100 12.42 -1.35 -9.77
C HIS A 100 12.14 -0.97 -8.30
N VAL A 101 12.24 -1.93 -7.39
CA VAL A 101 12.05 -1.72 -5.94
C VAL A 101 13.38 -1.44 -5.25
N GLY A 102 13.38 -0.59 -4.21
CA GLY A 102 14.55 -0.26 -3.41
C GLY A 102 15.50 0.72 -4.12
N ARG A 103 16.81 0.55 -3.92
CA ARG A 103 17.86 1.45 -4.44
C ARG A 103 18.15 1.28 -5.94
N SER A 104 17.25 0.67 -6.71
CA SER A 104 17.44 0.39 -8.14
C SER A 104 17.58 1.66 -9.01
N GLY A 105 17.05 2.79 -8.56
CA GLY A 105 17.10 4.07 -9.30
C GLY A 105 16.22 4.09 -10.56
N ARG A 106 15.64 2.96 -10.97
CA ARG A 106 14.70 2.86 -12.09
C ARG A 106 13.28 3.11 -11.61
N LYS A 107 12.61 4.12 -12.19
CA LYS A 107 11.22 4.49 -11.86
C LYS A 107 10.29 3.99 -12.96
N VAL A 108 9.18 3.36 -12.57
CA VAL A 108 8.06 3.10 -13.49
C VAL A 108 7.13 4.33 -13.44
N PRO A 109 7.08 5.16 -14.48
CA PRO A 109 6.21 6.33 -14.49
C PRO A 109 4.73 5.91 -14.48
N GLN A 110 3.91 6.66 -13.75
CA GLN A 110 2.48 6.39 -13.60
C GLN A 110 1.74 6.33 -14.94
N TRP A 111 2.13 7.16 -15.92
CA TRP A 111 1.61 7.12 -17.29
C TRP A 111 1.75 5.72 -17.92
N GLN A 112 2.90 5.04 -17.74
CA GLN A 112 3.12 3.71 -18.33
C GLN A 112 2.15 2.69 -17.70
N MET A 113 1.98 2.76 -16.38
CA MET A 113 1.05 1.88 -15.65
C MET A 113 -0.40 2.09 -16.12
N VAL A 114 -0.82 3.35 -16.30
CA VAL A 114 -2.16 3.70 -16.80
C VAL A 114 -2.32 3.26 -18.27
N GLY A 115 -1.31 3.50 -19.11
CA GLY A 115 -1.30 3.10 -20.52
C GLY A 115 -1.45 1.60 -20.71
N GLU A 116 -0.77 0.78 -19.91
CA GLU A 116 -0.93 -0.68 -19.95
C GLU A 116 -2.34 -1.15 -19.55
N VAL A 117 -2.99 -0.45 -18.62
CA VAL A 117 -4.36 -0.75 -18.17
C VAL A 117 -5.37 -0.34 -19.24
N LEU A 118 -5.19 0.83 -19.84
CA LEU A 118 -6.00 1.29 -20.96
C LEU A 118 -5.85 0.37 -22.18
N LEU A 119 -4.63 -0.06 -22.51
CA LEU A 119 -4.40 -1.03 -23.58
C LEU A 119 -5.20 -2.32 -23.36
N ARG A 120 -5.20 -2.85 -22.13
CA ARG A 120 -5.97 -4.03 -21.75
C ARG A 120 -7.48 -3.80 -21.84
N ALA A 121 -7.95 -2.65 -21.36
CA ALA A 121 -9.36 -2.28 -21.45
C ALA A 121 -9.81 -2.15 -22.92
N CYS A 122 -9.04 -1.44 -23.75
CA CYS A 122 -9.32 -1.30 -25.18
C CYS A 122 -9.27 -2.63 -25.92
N ALA A 123 -8.28 -3.48 -25.63
CA ALA A 123 -8.17 -4.81 -26.21
C ALA A 123 -9.41 -5.65 -25.89
N PHE A 124 -9.84 -5.68 -24.62
CA PHE A 124 -11.05 -6.39 -24.22
C PHE A 124 -12.31 -5.78 -24.85
N LEU A 125 -12.49 -4.46 -24.79
CA LEU A 125 -13.72 -3.78 -25.22
C LEU A 125 -13.87 -3.71 -26.74
N SER A 126 -12.79 -3.85 -27.51
CA SER A 126 -12.79 -3.70 -28.97
C SER A 126 -13.84 -4.58 -29.68
N LEU A 127 -13.77 -5.90 -29.48
CA LEU A 127 -14.64 -6.85 -30.17
C LEU A 127 -16.08 -6.85 -29.64
N PRO A 128 -16.34 -6.84 -28.32
CA PRO A 128 -17.70 -6.79 -27.78
C PRO A 128 -18.47 -5.55 -28.20
N LEU A 129 -17.82 -4.37 -28.20
CA LEU A 129 -18.46 -3.12 -28.62
C LEU A 129 -18.69 -3.05 -30.14
N TYR A 130 -17.76 -3.61 -30.93
CA TYR A 130 -17.94 -3.73 -32.38
C TYR A 130 -19.11 -4.65 -32.73
N ALA A 131 -19.20 -5.81 -32.08
CA ALA A 131 -20.24 -6.78 -32.34
C ALA A 131 -21.61 -6.36 -31.77
N PHE A 132 -21.64 -5.49 -30.75
CA PHE A 132 -22.83 -5.15 -29.98
C PHE A 132 -24.09 -4.82 -30.80
N PRO A 133 -24.03 -3.95 -31.84
CA PRO A 133 -25.21 -3.58 -32.62
C PRO A 133 -25.77 -4.73 -33.47
N MET A 134 -24.99 -5.79 -33.70
CA MET A 134 -25.36 -6.96 -34.52
C MET A 134 -26.03 -8.07 -33.70
N LEU A 135 -26.06 -7.93 -32.37
CA LEU A 135 -26.58 -8.94 -31.46
C LEU A 135 -28.10 -8.76 -31.25
N ASP A 136 -28.78 -9.87 -31.00
CA ASP A 136 -30.17 -9.87 -30.51
C ASP A 136 -30.25 -9.32 -29.08
N GLY A 137 -31.42 -8.81 -28.67
CA GLY A 137 -31.60 -8.13 -27.37
C GLY A 137 -31.19 -8.96 -26.16
N ALA A 138 -31.45 -10.27 -26.15
CA ALA A 138 -31.04 -11.15 -25.06
C ALA A 138 -29.50 -11.30 -24.98
N THR A 139 -28.85 -11.45 -26.13
CA THR A 139 -27.39 -11.52 -26.22
C THR A 139 -26.73 -10.16 -25.90
N GLN A 140 -27.35 -9.04 -26.30
CA GLN A 140 -26.93 -7.69 -25.91
C GLN A 140 -26.97 -7.50 -24.40
N ALA A 141 -28.05 -7.93 -23.73
CA ALA A 141 -28.19 -7.83 -22.28
C ALA A 141 -27.10 -8.62 -21.55
N THR A 142 -26.82 -9.85 -22.02
CA THR A 142 -25.77 -10.71 -21.46
C THR A 142 -24.37 -10.11 -21.67
N SER A 143 -24.09 -9.61 -22.88
CA SER A 143 -22.83 -8.93 -23.22
C SER A 143 -22.58 -7.70 -22.35
N ALA A 144 -23.57 -6.80 -22.26
CA ALA A 144 -23.48 -5.58 -21.46
C ALA A 144 -23.32 -5.87 -19.95
N SER A 145 -24.01 -6.91 -19.45
CA SER A 145 -23.86 -7.36 -18.06
C SER A 145 -22.47 -7.92 -17.78
N LEU A 146 -21.87 -8.64 -18.73
CA LEU A 146 -20.51 -9.16 -18.59
C LEU A 146 -19.46 -8.04 -18.65
N ILE A 147 -19.66 -7.01 -19.49
CA ILE A 147 -18.83 -5.79 -19.49
C ILE A 147 -18.96 -5.10 -18.13
N ALA A 148 -20.17 -4.84 -17.63
CA ALA A 148 -20.39 -4.21 -16.33
C ALA A 148 -19.74 -5.02 -15.17
N GLY A 149 -19.90 -6.34 -15.19
CA GLY A 149 -19.33 -7.25 -14.19
C GLY A 149 -17.80 -7.28 -14.21
N LEU A 150 -17.17 -7.28 -15.38
CA LEU A 150 -15.71 -7.23 -15.50
C LEU A 150 -15.13 -5.92 -14.96
N GLY A 151 -15.94 -4.85 -14.86
CA GLY A 151 -15.56 -3.66 -14.12
C GLY A 151 -15.00 -3.98 -12.73
N VAL A 152 -15.58 -4.94 -12.00
CA VAL A 152 -15.15 -5.33 -10.65
C VAL A 152 -13.69 -5.83 -10.62
N ALA A 153 -13.13 -6.31 -11.73
CA ALA A 153 -11.72 -6.69 -11.81
C ALA A 153 -10.76 -5.52 -11.47
N ALA A 154 -11.21 -4.27 -11.50
CA ALA A 154 -10.44 -3.13 -10.99
C ALA A 154 -9.94 -3.28 -9.54
N LEU A 155 -10.50 -4.19 -8.74
CA LEU A 155 -9.95 -4.57 -7.44
C LEU A 155 -8.50 -5.10 -7.53
N GLY A 156 -8.10 -5.69 -8.66
CA GLY A 156 -6.70 -6.07 -8.91
C GLY A 156 -5.76 -4.87 -9.11
N LEU A 157 -6.30 -3.66 -9.32
CA LEU A 157 -5.58 -2.41 -9.55
C LEU A 157 -5.67 -1.45 -8.36
N VAL A 158 -6.32 -1.88 -7.27
CA VAL A 158 -6.68 -1.12 -6.05
C VAL A 158 -5.52 -0.32 -5.43
N VAL A 159 -4.29 -0.81 -5.65
CA VAL A 159 -3.03 -0.27 -5.14
C VAL A 159 -2.64 1.06 -5.80
N VAL A 160 -3.10 1.29 -7.03
CA VAL A 160 -2.79 2.49 -7.82
C VAL A 160 -4.10 3.16 -8.25
N PRO A 161 -4.58 4.18 -7.51
CA PRO A 161 -5.89 4.80 -7.75
C PRO A 161 -6.10 5.29 -9.19
N ALA A 162 -5.06 5.81 -9.84
CA ALA A 162 -5.14 6.27 -11.23
C ALA A 162 -5.44 5.13 -12.24
N CYS A 163 -4.95 3.91 -11.96
CA CYS A 163 -5.26 2.74 -12.78
C CYS A 163 -6.72 2.31 -12.59
N VAL A 164 -7.22 2.36 -11.36
CA VAL A 164 -8.64 2.09 -11.05
C VAL A 164 -9.54 3.08 -11.78
N THR A 165 -9.24 4.37 -11.73
CA THR A 165 -10.04 5.39 -12.42
C THR A 165 -10.03 5.20 -13.93
N ALA A 166 -8.87 4.90 -14.53
CA ALA A 166 -8.76 4.67 -15.97
C ALA A 166 -9.55 3.43 -16.43
N TRP A 167 -9.46 2.33 -15.68
CA TRP A 167 -10.24 1.12 -15.95
C TRP A 167 -11.74 1.39 -15.80
N MET A 168 -12.16 1.97 -14.67
CA MET A 168 -13.55 2.29 -14.41
C MET A 168 -14.14 3.23 -15.47
N ALA A 169 -13.43 4.30 -15.83
CA ALA A 169 -13.88 5.20 -16.88
C ALA A 169 -14.09 4.49 -18.23
N SER A 170 -13.18 3.58 -18.60
CA SER A 170 -13.29 2.81 -19.85
C SER A 170 -14.52 1.90 -19.86
N PHE A 171 -14.75 1.17 -18.77
CA PHE A 171 -15.90 0.27 -18.65
C PHE A 171 -17.22 1.02 -18.48
N THR A 172 -17.24 2.14 -17.78
CA THR A 172 -18.41 3.03 -17.71
C THR A 172 -18.76 3.57 -19.10
N ALA A 173 -17.77 4.07 -19.85
CA ALA A 173 -18.00 4.55 -21.21
C ALA A 173 -18.55 3.44 -22.13
N ALA A 174 -18.00 2.23 -22.01
CA ALA A 174 -18.47 1.06 -22.76
C ALA A 174 -19.91 0.68 -22.44
N VAL A 175 -20.30 0.66 -21.16
CA VAL A 175 -21.69 0.37 -20.75
C VAL A 175 -22.63 1.50 -21.17
N CYS A 176 -22.23 2.77 -21.04
CA CYS A 176 -23.02 3.89 -21.55
C CYS A 176 -23.27 3.78 -23.06
N PHE A 177 -22.24 3.42 -23.82
CA PHE A 177 -22.37 3.13 -25.25
C PHE A 177 -23.34 1.96 -25.51
N ALA A 178 -23.17 0.84 -24.80
CA ALA A 178 -24.01 -0.34 -24.95
C ALA A 178 -25.50 -0.04 -24.65
N LEU A 179 -25.79 0.71 -23.59
CA LEU A 179 -27.15 1.14 -23.23
C LEU A 179 -27.73 2.12 -24.26
N PHE A 180 -26.90 3.01 -24.81
CA PHE A 180 -27.35 3.96 -25.83
C PHE A 180 -27.68 3.26 -27.16
N VAL A 181 -26.82 2.37 -27.62
CA VAL A 181 -27.01 1.62 -28.87
C VAL A 181 -28.12 0.58 -28.74
N GLY A 182 -28.17 -0.14 -27.62
CA GLY A 182 -29.19 -1.14 -27.35
C GLY A 182 -30.54 -0.57 -26.90
N ARG A 183 -30.73 0.76 -26.90
CA ARG A 183 -31.90 1.41 -26.29
C ARG A 183 -33.25 0.91 -26.81
N ASP A 184 -33.31 0.56 -28.09
CA ASP A 184 -34.53 0.15 -28.77
C ASP A 184 -34.71 -1.39 -28.73
N SER A 185 -33.64 -2.13 -28.44
CA SER A 185 -33.59 -3.60 -28.45
C SER A 185 -33.61 -4.23 -27.05
N LEU A 186 -33.14 -3.50 -26.04
CA LEU A 186 -33.05 -3.96 -24.66
C LEU A 186 -34.36 -3.66 -23.92
N PRO A 187 -34.95 -4.64 -23.22
CA PRO A 187 -36.00 -4.38 -22.25
C PRO A 187 -35.51 -3.43 -21.16
N PHE A 188 -36.38 -2.51 -20.71
CA PHE A 188 -36.05 -1.56 -19.64
C PHE A 188 -35.55 -2.25 -18.35
N ARG A 189 -36.07 -3.43 -18.04
CA ARG A 189 -35.63 -4.24 -16.90
C ARG A 189 -34.14 -4.60 -16.99
N ASP A 190 -33.67 -5.01 -18.16
CA ASP A 190 -32.28 -5.42 -18.35
C ASP A 190 -31.34 -4.21 -18.26
N MET A 191 -31.76 -3.06 -18.78
CA MET A 191 -31.03 -1.80 -18.62
C MET A 191 -30.85 -1.43 -17.15
N LEU A 192 -31.90 -1.57 -16.33
CA LEU A 192 -31.82 -1.31 -14.88
C LEU A 192 -30.83 -2.25 -14.19
N VAL A 193 -30.84 -3.54 -14.53
CA VAL A 193 -29.90 -4.52 -13.96
C VAL A 193 -28.46 -4.16 -14.34
N ILE A 194 -28.19 -3.86 -15.61
CA ILE A 194 -26.86 -3.47 -16.11
C ILE A 194 -26.38 -2.19 -15.40
N ALA A 195 -27.24 -1.16 -15.32
CA ALA A 195 -26.92 0.09 -14.65
C ALA A 195 -26.67 -0.10 -13.15
N PHE A 196 -27.47 -0.96 -12.49
CA PHE A 196 -27.27 -1.32 -11.09
C PHE A 196 -25.95 -2.07 -10.88
N THR A 197 -25.63 -3.06 -11.72
CA THR A 197 -24.36 -3.80 -11.64
C THR A 197 -23.17 -2.85 -11.79
N LEU A 198 -23.20 -1.94 -12.76
CA LEU A 198 -22.14 -0.95 -12.95
C LEU A 198 -22.06 0.02 -11.76
N GLY A 199 -23.20 0.53 -11.28
CA GLY A 199 -23.25 1.46 -10.16
C GLY A 199 -22.72 0.85 -8.85
N ALA A 200 -23.15 -0.38 -8.55
CA ALA A 200 -22.65 -1.15 -7.41
C ALA A 200 -21.15 -1.44 -7.53
N ALA A 201 -20.68 -1.82 -8.73
CA ALA A 201 -19.26 -2.02 -8.99
C ALA A 201 -18.45 -0.73 -8.79
N LEU A 202 -18.90 0.41 -9.33
CA LEU A 202 -18.24 1.71 -9.15
C LEU A 202 -18.10 2.06 -7.66
N ILE A 203 -19.20 2.04 -6.93
CA ILE A 203 -19.19 2.39 -5.50
C ILE A 203 -18.30 1.42 -4.71
N GLY A 204 -18.48 0.12 -4.91
CA GLY A 204 -17.74 -0.93 -4.20
C GLY A 204 -16.23 -0.87 -4.49
N VAL A 205 -15.85 -0.80 -5.75
CA VAL A 205 -14.44 -0.72 -6.18
C VAL A 205 -13.78 0.55 -5.63
N PHE A 206 -14.42 1.72 -5.73
CA PHE A 206 -13.84 2.95 -5.21
C PHE A 206 -13.73 2.97 -3.68
N ALA A 207 -14.70 2.39 -2.97
CA ALA A 207 -14.65 2.24 -1.52
C ALA A 207 -13.46 1.36 -1.10
N VAL A 208 -13.30 0.18 -1.74
CA VAL A 208 -12.18 -0.73 -1.46
C VAL A 208 -10.84 -0.12 -1.90
N ALA A 209 -10.79 0.57 -3.04
CA ALA A 209 -9.62 1.31 -3.52
C ALA A 209 -9.13 2.36 -2.52
N ARG A 210 -10.05 3.18 -2.02
CA ARG A 210 -9.73 4.19 -1.04
C ARG A 210 -9.28 3.58 0.28
N TRP A 211 -9.92 2.50 0.72
CA TRP A 211 -9.54 1.79 1.95
C TRP A 211 -8.16 1.15 1.83
N ALA A 212 -7.89 0.38 0.78
CA ALA A 212 -6.62 -0.29 0.60
C ALA A 212 -5.47 0.72 0.43
N PHE A 213 -5.67 1.80 -0.34
CA PHE A 213 -4.66 2.83 -0.49
C PHE A 213 -4.32 3.52 0.85
N ARG A 214 -5.33 3.79 1.69
CA ARG A 214 -5.10 4.31 3.05
C ARG A 214 -4.30 3.32 3.90
N GLN A 215 -4.60 2.03 3.83
CA GLN A 215 -3.85 1.00 4.56
C GLN A 215 -2.40 0.90 4.09
N LEU A 216 -2.15 0.92 2.77
CA LEU A 216 -0.78 0.94 2.25
C LEU A 216 -0.01 2.18 2.72
N LYS A 217 -0.67 3.35 2.73
CA LYS A 217 -0.06 4.58 3.23
C LYS A 217 0.30 4.47 4.72
N THR A 218 -0.64 4.04 5.57
CA THR A 218 -0.38 3.85 7.00
C THR A 218 0.74 2.84 7.25
N ASN A 219 0.76 1.73 6.52
CA ASN A 219 1.82 0.71 6.67
C ASN A 219 3.19 1.24 6.23
N ALA A 220 3.26 2.02 5.14
CA ALA A 220 4.49 2.65 4.70
C ALA A 220 4.99 3.70 5.72
N ASP A 221 4.07 4.50 6.27
CA ASP A 221 4.38 5.51 7.29
C ASP A 221 4.91 4.85 8.58
N MET A 222 4.26 3.77 9.05
CA MET A 222 4.72 3.00 10.22
C MET A 222 6.08 2.32 10.00
N GLY A 223 6.32 1.77 8.80
CA GLY A 223 7.61 1.18 8.44
C GLY A 223 8.75 2.21 8.49
N SER A 224 8.52 3.40 7.92
CA SER A 224 9.50 4.49 7.94
C SER A 224 9.78 5.03 9.35
N ALA A 225 8.76 5.08 10.21
CA ALA A 225 8.91 5.49 11.61
C ALA A 225 9.74 4.47 12.41
N SER A 226 9.52 3.17 12.17
CA SER A 226 10.32 2.10 12.82
C SER A 226 11.78 2.11 12.35
N GLU A 227 12.02 2.30 11.06
CA GLU A 227 13.40 2.38 10.51
C GLU A 227 14.14 3.59 11.10
N SER A 228 13.51 4.75 11.13
CA SER A 228 14.08 5.96 11.73
C SER A 228 14.37 5.81 13.22
N ALA A 229 13.46 5.18 13.98
CA ALA A 229 13.67 4.91 15.40
C ALA A 229 14.84 3.93 15.64
N SER A 230 14.97 2.90 14.80
CA SER A 230 16.08 1.94 14.88
C SER A 230 17.42 2.57 14.52
N LEU A 231 17.46 3.45 13.52
CA LEU A 231 18.66 4.20 13.15
C LEU A 231 19.06 5.21 14.23
N LEU A 232 18.09 5.89 14.85
CA LEU A 232 18.37 6.76 16.00
C LEU A 232 18.90 5.97 17.19
N LEU A 233 18.29 4.82 17.52
CA LEU A 233 18.80 3.93 18.57
C LEU A 233 20.23 3.48 18.27
N GLN A 234 20.50 3.08 17.03
CA GLN A 234 21.84 2.69 16.57
C GLN A 234 22.82 3.87 16.63
N GLU A 235 22.40 5.09 16.27
CA GLU A 235 23.22 6.30 16.43
C GLU A 235 23.44 6.67 17.91
N TYR A 236 22.47 6.48 18.80
CA TYR A 236 22.64 6.69 20.24
C TYR A 236 23.60 5.66 20.84
N GLU A 237 23.58 4.42 20.36
CA GLU A 237 24.55 3.38 20.71
C GLU A 237 25.95 3.72 20.18
N GLN A 238 26.06 4.17 18.92
CA GLN A 238 27.35 4.52 18.29
C GLN A 238 27.96 5.81 18.83
N ARG A 239 27.16 6.86 19.07
CA ARG A 239 27.61 8.12 19.68
C ARG A 239 27.92 7.95 21.17
N GLY A 240 27.57 6.81 21.76
CA GLY A 240 27.92 6.47 23.13
C GLY A 240 27.40 7.51 24.12
N VAL A 241 26.09 7.80 24.09
CA VAL A 241 25.50 8.80 25.00
C VAL A 241 24.57 8.18 26.04
N GLY A 242 24.15 6.91 25.88
CA GLY A 242 23.23 6.23 26.81
C GLY A 242 23.66 4.84 27.26
N TRP A 243 23.06 4.38 28.37
CA TRP A 243 23.10 2.99 28.82
C TRP A 243 21.70 2.40 28.61
N LEU A 244 21.58 1.48 27.66
CA LEU A 244 20.31 0.80 27.36
C LEU A 244 20.33 -0.61 27.94
N TRP A 245 19.22 -0.98 28.56
CA TRP A 245 18.88 -2.35 28.93
C TRP A 245 17.39 -2.58 28.75
N GLN A 246 17.03 -3.83 28.48
CA GLN A 246 15.65 -4.30 28.43
C GLN A 246 15.50 -5.45 29.42
N VAL A 247 14.33 -5.51 30.07
CA VAL A 247 13.94 -6.61 30.95
C VAL A 247 12.65 -7.27 30.46
N ASP A 248 12.48 -8.56 30.76
CA ASP A 248 11.21 -9.27 30.58
C ASP A 248 10.21 -9.00 31.72
N ALA A 249 9.03 -9.62 31.65
CA ALA A 249 7.97 -9.49 32.66
C ALA A 249 8.42 -10.01 34.05
N GLU A 250 9.42 -10.89 34.09
CA GLU A 250 10.02 -11.47 35.29
C GLU A 250 11.27 -10.72 35.78
N ASN A 251 11.52 -9.49 35.29
CA ASN A 251 12.66 -8.62 35.64
C ASN A 251 14.05 -9.20 35.29
N ARG A 252 14.15 -10.12 34.33
CA ARG A 252 15.43 -10.64 33.81
C ARG A 252 15.88 -9.82 32.62
N VAL A 253 17.18 -9.55 32.54
CA VAL A 253 17.76 -8.75 31.47
C VAL A 253 17.72 -9.54 30.15
N THR A 254 17.00 -9.02 29.15
CA THR A 254 16.85 -9.61 27.82
C THR A 254 17.74 -8.94 26.76
N TYR A 255 18.09 -7.67 27.00
CA TYR A 255 19.04 -6.91 26.17
C TYR A 255 19.89 -6.01 27.04
N ILE A 256 21.18 -5.89 26.72
CA ILE A 256 22.09 -4.97 27.39
C ILE A 256 23.09 -4.40 26.37
N SER A 257 23.21 -3.07 26.36
CA SER A 257 24.14 -2.38 25.46
C SER A 257 25.61 -2.71 25.79
N SER A 258 26.44 -2.78 24.76
CA SER A 258 27.88 -3.08 24.88
C SER A 258 28.61 -2.13 25.85
N ARG A 259 28.19 -0.87 25.94
CA ARG A 259 28.77 0.08 26.89
C ARG A 259 28.39 -0.21 28.34
N MET A 260 27.17 -0.66 28.60
CA MET A 260 26.78 -1.09 29.94
C MET A 260 27.53 -2.37 30.35
N THR A 261 27.80 -3.28 29.41
CA THR A 261 28.67 -4.45 29.67
C THR A 261 30.10 -4.02 30.00
N ALA A 262 30.63 -3.00 29.30
CA ALA A 262 31.95 -2.43 29.56
C ALA A 262 32.03 -1.72 30.93
N LEU A 263 30.97 -1.02 31.34
CA LEU A 263 30.88 -0.40 32.66
C LEU A 263 30.72 -1.40 33.80
N LEU A 264 29.94 -2.46 33.59
CA LEU A 264 29.74 -3.54 34.56
C LEU A 264 30.94 -4.50 34.61
N GLY A 265 31.89 -4.39 33.67
CA GLY A 265 33.09 -5.23 33.60
C GLY A 265 32.79 -6.72 33.37
N LYS A 266 31.59 -7.07 32.91
CA LYS A 266 31.13 -8.44 32.71
C LYS A 266 30.65 -8.65 31.28
N PRO A 267 30.94 -9.81 30.65
CA PRO A 267 30.46 -10.09 29.30
C PRO A 267 28.93 -10.16 29.29
N ALA A 268 28.31 -9.74 28.17
CA ALA A 268 26.86 -9.73 28.01
C ALA A 268 26.21 -11.09 28.33
N SER A 269 26.88 -12.19 27.97
CA SER A 269 26.43 -13.56 28.24
C SER A 269 26.27 -13.87 29.74
N ALA A 270 27.01 -13.19 30.62
CA ALA A 270 26.89 -13.34 32.07
C ALA A 270 25.81 -12.44 32.70
N LEU A 271 25.27 -11.49 31.93
CA LEU A 271 24.26 -10.52 32.39
C LEU A 271 22.87 -10.85 31.85
N LEU A 272 22.78 -11.47 30.67
CA LEU A 272 21.52 -11.91 30.08
C LEU A 272 20.86 -13.02 30.92
N GLY A 273 19.53 -12.96 31.07
CA GLY A 273 18.72 -13.93 31.83
C GLY A 273 18.78 -13.79 33.35
N HIS A 274 19.65 -12.92 33.87
CA HIS A 274 19.77 -12.64 35.31
C HIS A 274 18.93 -11.43 35.70
N SER A 275 18.45 -11.39 36.95
CA SER A 275 17.72 -10.24 37.44
C SER A 275 18.68 -9.09 37.75
N LEU A 276 18.30 -7.87 37.35
CA LEU A 276 19.11 -6.66 37.53
C LEU A 276 19.53 -6.42 39.00
N PRO A 277 18.67 -6.65 40.01
CA PRO A 277 19.06 -6.55 41.42
C PRO A 277 20.17 -7.54 41.82
N ALA A 278 20.11 -8.79 41.33
CA ALA A 278 21.13 -9.79 41.60
C ALA A 278 22.49 -9.43 40.97
N LEU A 279 22.47 -8.73 39.83
CA LEU A 279 23.68 -8.27 39.14
C LEU A 279 24.34 -7.06 39.82
N LEU A 280 23.55 -6.16 40.40
CA LEU A 280 24.02 -4.95 41.10
C LEU A 280 24.40 -5.19 42.57
N GLY A 281 24.37 -6.44 43.04
CA GLY A 281 24.74 -6.77 44.41
C GLY A 281 23.68 -6.43 45.45
N ALA A 282 22.43 -6.21 45.04
CA ALA A 282 21.32 -6.29 45.98
C ALA A 282 21.21 -7.76 46.39
N MET A 283 21.82 -8.08 47.53
CA MET A 283 21.52 -9.31 48.26
C MET A 283 20.00 -9.43 48.33
N PRO A 284 19.41 -10.62 48.17
CA PRO A 284 18.06 -10.84 48.64
C PRO A 284 18.12 -10.64 50.15
N SER A 285 17.94 -9.40 50.62
CA SER A 285 17.45 -9.19 51.97
C SER A 285 16.19 -10.00 52.00
N SER A 286 16.24 -11.07 52.80
CA SER A 286 15.14 -11.91 53.24
C SER A 286 13.79 -11.31 52.85
N VAL A 287 12.93 -12.14 52.28
CA VAL A 287 11.48 -11.97 52.37
C VAL A 287 11.15 -11.76 53.85
N GLY A 288 11.24 -10.51 54.29
CA GLY A 288 10.67 -10.02 55.52
C GLY A 288 9.21 -9.89 55.16
N SER A 289 8.40 -10.72 55.80
CA SER A 289 6.96 -10.56 55.87
C SER A 289 6.63 -9.07 55.90
N CYS A 290 6.17 -8.53 54.77
CA CYS A 290 5.44 -7.28 54.80
C CYS A 290 4.08 -7.67 55.40
N SER A 291 4.07 -7.76 56.74
CA SER A 291 2.84 -7.85 57.48
C SER A 291 2.00 -6.67 57.04
N ARG A 292 0.80 -6.99 56.58
CA ARG A 292 -0.20 -6.05 56.09
C ARG A 292 -0.67 -5.21 57.27
N SER A 293 0.15 -4.25 57.69
CA SER A 293 -0.24 -3.19 58.61
C SER A 293 -1.04 -2.18 57.80
N SER A 294 -2.35 -2.44 57.70
CA SER A 294 -3.34 -1.43 57.35
C SER A 294 -3.25 -0.28 58.34
N ARG A 295 -2.46 0.74 58.04
CA ARG A 295 -2.51 2.02 58.75
C ARG A 295 -3.27 2.99 57.86
N SER A 296 -4.57 3.09 58.11
CA SER A 296 -5.41 4.15 57.58
C SER A 296 -4.83 5.48 58.07
N ILE A 297 -4.51 6.40 57.16
CA ILE A 297 -4.38 7.81 57.49
C ILE A 297 -5.41 8.54 56.65
N ARG A 298 -6.54 8.81 57.31
CA ARG A 298 -7.50 9.83 56.95
C ARG A 298 -6.83 11.20 57.07
N SER A 299 -7.05 12.00 56.03
CA SER A 299 -7.54 13.38 56.11
C SER A 299 -6.56 14.56 56.13
N LYS A 300 -7.01 15.56 55.34
CA LYS A 300 -6.84 17.01 55.41
C LYS A 300 -5.60 17.60 54.75
N TRP A 301 -5.83 18.12 53.55
CA TRP A 301 -5.26 19.39 53.12
C TRP A 301 -6.41 20.40 53.01
N ASN A 302 -6.25 21.50 53.76
CA ASN A 302 -6.85 22.80 53.47
C ASN A 302 -6.36 23.30 52.11
#